data_AF-R7TVS8-F1
#
_entry.id   AF-R7TVS8-F1
#
_cell.length_a   1.000
_cell.length_b   1.000
_cell.length_c   1.000
_cell.angle_alpha   90.00
_cell.angle_beta   90.00
_cell.angle_gamma   90.00
#
_symmetry.space_group_name_H-M   'P 1'
#
loop_
_entity.id
_entity.type
_entity.pdbx_description
1 polymer ?
#
loop_
_entity_poly.entity_id
_entity_poly.type
_entity_poly.pdbx_seq_one_letter_code
_entity_poly.pdbx_strand_id
1 'polypeptide(L)'
;MDYQTHQMRLMPKLATVLATTFATRYACQLLNDDVCGKVPLHQDRQMQALVAGLKAYTTWEAIDTLQICRECCGGQGFMEVNRLASLKRDADVFVTFEGDNTVLLQVPYIGLLNIYSSQFGGSKLKAVIHTLSTNIKAKLQSGLKMLRNQNVTSIAYVLNALEFKQDLLLRNLAARLMDKVSSKREDPLSAWNDCLDHVSALSLAYVHQ
;
A
#
# COMPACT_ATOMS: atom_id res chain seq x y z
N MET A 1 20.91 3.54 24.89
CA MET A 1 20.42 4.15 23.62
C MET A 1 19.59 5.34 24.01
N ASP A 2 20.27 6.40 24.43
CA ASP A 2 19.66 7.42 25.31
C ASP A 2 19.35 8.71 24.53
N TYR A 3 19.95 8.85 23.33
CA TYR A 3 19.69 9.96 22.42
C TYR A 3 18.36 9.78 21.69
N GLN A 4 17.48 10.77 21.82
CA GLN A 4 16.18 10.79 21.16
C GLN A 4 16.30 10.72 19.63
N THR A 5 17.34 11.33 19.04
CA THR A 5 17.60 11.26 17.59
C THR A 5 17.80 9.83 17.11
N HIS A 6 18.52 9.01 17.87
CA HIS A 6 18.72 7.59 17.57
C HIS A 6 17.44 6.78 17.75
N GLN A 7 16.62 7.10 18.77
CA GLN A 7 15.32 6.45 18.98
C GLN A 7 14.34 6.76 17.84
N MET A 8 14.27 8.02 17.41
CA MET A 8 13.38 8.43 16.30
C MET A 8 13.76 7.79 14.97
N ARG A 9 15.02 7.37 14.79
CA ARG A 9 15.46 6.63 13.60
C ARG A 9 15.15 5.14 13.67
N LEU A 10 15.37 4.48 14.81
CA LEU A 10 15.28 3.03 14.92
C LEU A 10 13.92 2.52 15.43
N MET A 11 13.27 3.22 16.36
CA MET A 11 12.01 2.73 16.95
C MET A 11 10.88 2.62 15.93
N PRO A 12 10.68 3.57 14.99
CA PRO A 12 9.68 3.39 13.93
C PRO A 12 9.99 2.20 13.03
N LYS A 13 11.26 1.96 12.68
CA LYS A 13 11.65 0.80 11.87
C LYS A 13 11.40 -0.52 12.59
N LEU A 14 11.69 -0.58 13.89
CA LEU A 14 11.37 -1.76 14.70
C LEU A 14 9.85 -2.02 14.72
N ALA A 15 9.04 -0.98 14.91
CA ALA A 15 7.59 -1.09 14.88
C ALA A 15 7.09 -1.57 13.51
N THR A 16 7.62 -1.01 12.41
CA THR A 16 7.31 -1.46 11.05
C THR A 16 7.64 -2.94 10.85
N VAL A 17 8.86 -3.38 11.23
CA VAL A 17 9.27 -4.78 11.08
C VAL A 17 8.35 -5.73 11.84
N LEU A 18 7.92 -5.37 13.06
CA LEU A 18 6.97 -6.18 13.81
C LEU A 18 5.61 -6.23 13.10
N ALA A 19 5.07 -5.09 12.68
CA ALA A 19 3.80 -5.02 11.97
C ALA A 19 3.82 -5.84 10.67
N THR A 20 4.86 -5.66 9.85
CA THR A 20 5.02 -6.39 8.58
C THR A 20 5.22 -7.89 8.80
N THR A 21 5.88 -8.30 9.88
CA THR A 21 6.04 -9.72 10.22
C THR A 21 4.68 -10.36 10.52
N PHE A 22 3.82 -9.69 11.29
CA PHE A 22 2.47 -10.20 11.57
C PHE A 22 1.60 -10.20 10.31
N ALA A 23 1.61 -9.12 9.51
CA ALA A 23 0.86 -9.02 8.26
C ALA A 23 1.27 -10.11 7.25
N THR A 24 2.58 -10.34 7.10
CA THR A 24 3.10 -11.38 6.18
C THR A 24 2.71 -12.77 6.66
N ARG A 25 2.82 -13.06 7.96
CA ARG A 25 2.38 -14.36 8.52
C ARG A 25 0.90 -14.60 8.30
N TYR A 26 0.07 -13.58 8.50
CA TYR A 26 -1.35 -13.64 8.25
C TYR A 26 -1.65 -13.93 6.77
N ALA A 27 -1.02 -13.20 5.85
CA ALA A 27 -1.16 -13.46 4.41
C ALA A 27 -0.72 -14.87 4.02
N CYS A 28 0.41 -15.37 4.55
CA CYS A 28 0.86 -16.74 4.31
C CYS A 28 -0.13 -17.79 4.83
N GLN A 29 -0.78 -17.54 5.97
CA GLN A 29 -1.83 -18.45 6.49
C GLN A 29 -3.03 -18.51 5.54
N LEU A 30 -3.50 -17.36 5.05
CA LEU A 30 -4.60 -17.31 4.09
C LEU A 30 -4.27 -18.03 2.78
N LEU A 31 -3.06 -17.81 2.25
CA LEU A 31 -2.59 -18.52 1.05
C LEU A 31 -2.48 -20.03 1.29
N ASN A 32 -2.00 -20.45 2.47
CA ASN A 32 -1.91 -21.86 2.81
C ASN A 32 -3.30 -22.52 2.91
N ASP A 33 -4.31 -21.81 3.46
CA ASP A 33 -5.67 -22.32 3.51
C ASP A 33 -6.31 -22.45 2.11
N ASP A 34 -5.94 -21.59 1.16
CA ASP A 34 -6.35 -21.72 -0.26
C ASP A 34 -5.68 -22.89 -0.96
N VAL A 35 -4.37 -23.07 -0.78
CA VAL A 35 -3.64 -24.22 -1.32
C VAL A 35 -4.16 -25.54 -0.74
N CYS A 36 -4.54 -25.56 0.53
CA CYS A 36 -5.17 -26.72 1.18
C CYS A 36 -6.66 -26.91 0.78
N GLY A 37 -7.21 -26.06 -0.08
CA GLY A 37 -8.59 -26.17 -0.57
C GLY A 37 -9.67 -25.85 0.47
N LYS A 38 -9.32 -25.16 1.57
CA LYS A 38 -10.29 -24.77 2.62
C LYS A 38 -11.11 -23.55 2.21
N VAL A 39 -10.51 -22.61 1.48
CA VAL A 39 -11.15 -21.38 1.00
C VAL A 39 -10.65 -21.08 -0.42
N PRO A 40 -11.49 -20.90 -1.44
CA PRO A 40 -11.03 -20.59 -2.79
C PRO A 40 -10.64 -19.11 -2.92
N LEU A 41 -9.41 -18.75 -2.52
CA LEU A 41 -8.86 -17.39 -2.57
C LEU A 41 -7.97 -17.14 -3.79
N HIS A 42 -7.57 -18.16 -4.56
CA HIS A 42 -6.70 -17.98 -5.74
C HIS A 42 -7.28 -17.03 -6.82
N GLN A 43 -8.61 -16.86 -6.87
CA GLN A 43 -9.29 -15.92 -7.77
C GLN A 43 -9.60 -14.57 -7.11
N ASP A 44 -9.33 -14.43 -5.82
CA ASP A 44 -9.61 -13.20 -5.09
C ASP A 44 -8.56 -12.13 -5.43
N ARG A 45 -9.01 -11.13 -6.18
CA ARG A 45 -8.18 -9.99 -6.59
C ARG A 45 -7.75 -9.13 -5.39
N GLN A 46 -8.52 -9.12 -4.29
CA GLN A 46 -8.15 -8.42 -3.07
C GLN A 46 -6.96 -9.10 -2.39
N MET A 47 -6.97 -10.43 -2.35
CA MET A 47 -5.85 -11.22 -1.84
C MET A 47 -4.59 -11.02 -2.69
N GLN A 48 -4.72 -11.09 -4.03
CA GLN A 48 -3.60 -10.82 -4.94
C GLN A 48 -3.02 -9.41 -4.75
N ALA A 49 -3.89 -8.41 -4.52
CA ALA A 49 -3.47 -7.05 -4.23
C ALA A 49 -2.71 -6.91 -2.92
N LEU A 50 -3.20 -7.58 -1.88
CA LEU A 50 -2.57 -7.58 -0.58
C LEU A 50 -1.18 -8.23 -0.65
N VAL A 51 -1.05 -9.41 -1.27
CA VAL A 51 0.21 -10.16 -1.35
C VAL A 51 1.24 -9.40 -2.20
N ALA A 52 0.86 -8.90 -3.37
CA ALA A 52 1.75 -8.13 -4.22
C ALA A 52 2.22 -6.82 -3.53
N GLY A 53 1.29 -6.14 -2.86
CA GLY A 53 1.59 -4.93 -2.11
C GLY A 53 2.48 -5.18 -0.89
N LEU A 54 2.22 -6.26 -0.13
CA LEU A 54 3.06 -6.67 1.00
C LEU A 54 4.47 -7.02 0.53
N LYS A 55 4.63 -7.79 -0.55
CA LYS A 55 5.95 -8.09 -1.12
C LYS A 55 6.70 -6.79 -1.45
N ALA A 56 6.07 -5.88 -2.18
CA ALA A 56 6.70 -4.62 -2.57
C ALA A 56 7.08 -3.74 -1.36
N TYR A 57 6.14 -3.54 -0.43
CA TYR A 57 6.35 -2.69 0.75
C TYR A 57 7.41 -3.27 1.69
N THR A 58 7.30 -4.55 2.05
CA THR A 58 8.21 -5.18 3.02
C THR A 58 9.65 -5.25 2.52
N THR A 59 9.85 -5.46 1.22
CA THR A 59 11.19 -5.50 0.63
C THR A 59 11.83 -4.12 0.58
N TRP A 60 11.10 -3.06 0.20
CA TRP A 60 11.61 -1.68 0.31
C TRP A 60 11.93 -1.29 1.75
N GLU A 61 11.03 -1.59 2.69
CA GLU A 61 11.25 -1.30 4.12
C GLU A 61 12.43 -2.08 4.70
N ALA A 62 12.67 -3.31 4.26
CA ALA A 62 13.84 -4.09 4.68
C ALA A 62 15.14 -3.41 4.27
N ILE A 63 15.25 -2.93 3.03
CA ILE A 63 16.44 -2.22 2.53
C ILE A 63 16.66 -0.91 3.28
N ASP A 64 15.60 -0.11 3.46
CA ASP A 64 15.70 1.16 4.18
C ASP A 64 16.05 0.96 5.67
N THR A 65 15.46 -0.06 6.31
CA THR A 65 15.79 -0.44 7.69
C THR A 65 17.25 -0.85 7.82
N LEU A 66 17.77 -1.69 6.92
CA LEU A 66 19.17 -2.10 6.93
C LEU A 66 20.12 -0.91 6.74
N GLN A 67 19.76 0.02 5.85
CA GLN A 67 20.51 1.25 5.63
C GLN A 67 20.57 2.12 6.89
N ILE A 68 19.43 2.36 7.55
CA ILE A 68 19.36 3.16 8.77
C ILE A 68 20.12 2.49 9.90
N CYS A 69 19.96 1.17 10.09
CA CYS A 69 20.72 0.41 11.08
C CYS A 69 22.23 0.55 10.87
N ARG A 70 22.70 0.44 9.63
CA ARG A 70 24.11 0.61 9.27
C ARG A 70 24.63 2.00 9.63
N GLU A 71 23.89 3.05 9.28
CA GLU A 71 24.27 4.44 9.59
C GLU A 71 24.27 4.72 11.09
N CYS A 72 23.32 4.16 11.84
CA CYS A 72 23.24 4.30 13.29
C CYS A 72 24.43 3.63 14.02
N CYS A 73 25.09 2.65 13.40
CA CYS A 73 26.33 2.02 13.88
C CYS A 73 27.61 2.80 13.51
N GLY A 74 27.51 3.91 12.76
CA GLY A 74 28.66 4.70 12.31
C GLY A 74 29.64 3.86 11.48
N GLY A 75 30.95 4.12 11.62
CA GLY A 75 31.99 3.41 10.87
C GLY A 75 32.00 1.89 11.12
N GLN A 76 31.56 1.44 12.30
CA GLN A 76 31.45 0.02 12.60
C GLN A 76 30.38 -0.67 11.74
N GLY A 77 29.32 0.04 11.35
CA GLY A 77 28.31 -0.50 10.44
C GLY A 77 28.87 -0.90 9.07
N PHE A 78 29.99 -0.31 8.65
CA PHE A 78 30.65 -0.64 7.39
C PHE A 78 31.61 -1.83 7.49
N MET A 79 32.01 -2.21 8.71
CA MET A 79 32.94 -3.32 8.90
C MET A 79 32.27 -4.65 8.56
N GLU A 80 32.93 -5.45 7.73
CA GLU A 80 32.42 -6.74 7.25
C GLU A 80 32.03 -7.69 8.39
N VAL A 81 32.75 -7.61 9.52
CA VAL A 81 32.45 -8.40 10.73
C VAL A 81 31.04 -8.17 11.27
N ASN A 82 30.47 -6.97 11.07
CA ASN A 82 29.11 -6.61 11.50
C ASN A 82 28.04 -6.95 10.46
N ARG A 83 28.45 -7.35 9.24
CA ARG A 83 27.62 -7.94 8.17
C ARG A 83 26.42 -7.12 7.67
N LEU A 84 26.21 -5.90 8.14
CA LEU A 84 25.07 -5.06 7.73
C LEU A 84 25.11 -4.72 6.23
N ALA A 85 26.30 -4.40 5.71
CA ALA A 85 26.48 -4.11 4.28
C ALA A 85 26.22 -5.35 3.41
N SER A 86 26.78 -6.50 3.81
CA SER A 86 26.57 -7.78 3.13
C SER A 86 25.11 -8.23 3.16
N LEU A 87 24.45 -8.13 4.31
CA LEU A 87 23.03 -8.47 4.44
C LEU A 87 22.15 -7.57 3.55
N LYS A 88 22.43 -6.26 3.48
CA LYS A 88 21.70 -5.35 2.59
C LYS A 88 21.88 -5.74 1.13
N ARG A 89 23.11 -6.03 0.70
CA ARG A 89 23.39 -6.49 -0.67
C ARG A 89 22.61 -7.76 -1.01
N ASP A 90 22.55 -8.71 -0.08
CA ASP A 90 21.85 -9.97 -0.31
C ASP A 90 20.32 -9.77 -0.33
N ALA A 91 19.81 -8.81 0.45
CA ALA A 91 18.40 -8.44 0.45
C ALA A 91 17.96 -7.63 -0.78
N ASP A 92 18.87 -6.88 -1.43
CA ASP A 92 18.55 -6.00 -2.57
C ASP A 92 17.90 -6.78 -3.72
N VAL A 93 18.17 -8.08 -3.89
CA VAL A 93 17.55 -8.89 -4.95
C VAL A 93 16.03 -8.96 -4.83
N PHE A 94 15.48 -8.95 -3.61
CA PHE A 94 14.05 -9.16 -3.36
C PHE A 94 13.17 -8.00 -3.87
N VAL A 95 13.74 -6.82 -4.10
CA VAL A 95 12.99 -5.71 -4.73
C VAL A 95 12.76 -5.93 -6.23
N THR A 96 13.50 -6.88 -6.85
CA THR A 96 13.48 -7.15 -8.30
C THR A 96 12.91 -8.52 -8.65
N PHE A 97 13.23 -9.56 -7.89
CA PHE A 97 12.75 -10.91 -8.15
C PHE A 97 11.25 -11.05 -7.84
N GLU A 98 10.62 -12.03 -8.47
CA GLU A 98 9.17 -12.30 -8.34
C GLU A 98 8.29 -11.14 -8.80
N GLY A 99 8.85 -10.24 -9.61
CA GLY A 99 8.20 -9.05 -10.16
C GLY A 99 8.80 -7.78 -9.59
N ASP A 100 9.07 -6.79 -10.45
CA ASP A 100 9.48 -5.45 -10.02
C ASP A 100 8.44 -4.86 -9.08
N ASN A 101 8.89 -4.31 -7.95
CA ASN A 101 7.99 -3.78 -6.92
C ASN A 101 7.03 -2.73 -7.47
N THR A 102 7.50 -1.85 -8.35
CA THR A 102 6.68 -0.78 -8.94
C THR A 102 5.58 -1.34 -9.84
N VAL A 103 5.91 -2.37 -10.62
CA VAL A 103 4.95 -3.08 -11.49
C VAL A 103 3.95 -3.87 -10.65
N LEU A 104 4.41 -4.53 -9.58
CA LEU A 104 3.55 -5.33 -8.70
C LEU A 104 2.47 -4.49 -7.99
N LEU A 105 2.76 -3.23 -7.67
CA LEU A 105 1.73 -2.33 -7.12
C LEU A 105 0.61 -1.99 -8.12
N GLN A 106 0.83 -2.16 -9.42
CA GLN A 106 -0.12 -1.71 -10.45
C GLN A 106 -1.13 -2.81 -10.82
N VAL A 107 -0.64 -4.05 -10.99
CA VAL A 107 -1.42 -5.18 -11.55
C VAL A 107 -2.71 -5.48 -10.77
N PRO A 108 -2.70 -5.54 -9.43
CA PRO A 108 -3.89 -5.91 -8.68
C PRO A 108 -4.97 -4.83 -8.65
N TYR A 109 -4.59 -3.56 -8.79
CA TYR A 109 -5.50 -2.42 -8.66
C TYR A 109 -6.40 -2.23 -9.86
N ILE A 110 -5.95 -2.63 -11.06
CA ILE A 110 -6.84 -2.76 -12.22
C ILE A 110 -7.95 -3.77 -11.89
N GLY A 111 -7.58 -4.89 -11.26
CA GLY A 111 -8.50 -5.91 -10.79
C GLY A 111 -9.53 -5.39 -9.78
N LEU A 112 -9.08 -4.61 -8.80
CA LEU A 112 -9.91 -3.98 -7.77
C LEU A 112 -10.84 -2.91 -8.33
N LEU A 113 -10.35 -2.01 -9.18
CA LEU A 113 -11.16 -0.99 -9.84
C LEU A 113 -12.29 -1.63 -10.65
N ASN A 114 -12.04 -2.78 -11.28
CA ASN A 114 -13.06 -3.55 -11.98
C ASN A 114 -14.11 -4.14 -11.02
N ILE A 115 -13.73 -4.61 -9.83
CA ILE A 115 -14.68 -5.08 -8.80
C ILE A 115 -15.52 -3.92 -8.26
N TYR A 116 -14.89 -2.78 -7.98
CA TYR A 116 -15.63 -1.56 -7.62
C TYR A 116 -16.58 -1.17 -8.75
N SER A 117 -16.17 -1.27 -10.01
CA SER A 117 -17.07 -1.02 -11.15
C SER A 117 -18.24 -2.00 -11.24
N SER A 118 -18.09 -3.26 -10.80
CA SER A 118 -19.14 -4.28 -10.88
C SER A 118 -20.10 -4.25 -9.69
N GLN A 119 -19.63 -3.93 -8.47
CA GLN A 119 -20.47 -3.80 -7.27
C GLN A 119 -21.53 -2.70 -7.38
N PHE A 120 -21.28 -1.67 -8.20
CA PHE A 120 -22.25 -0.60 -8.47
C PHE A 120 -23.12 -0.84 -9.72
N GLY A 121 -23.21 -2.11 -10.16
CA GLY A 121 -24.27 -2.61 -11.04
C GLY A 121 -24.15 -2.18 -12.49
N GLY A 122 -23.32 -2.89 -13.28
CA GLY A 122 -23.43 -3.12 -14.74
C GLY A 122 -23.54 -1.94 -15.71
N SER A 123 -23.71 -0.72 -15.21
CA SER A 123 -23.98 0.48 -15.99
C SER A 123 -22.66 1.20 -16.15
N LYS A 124 -22.11 1.11 -17.37
CA LYS A 124 -20.92 1.79 -17.93
C LYS A 124 -20.00 2.36 -16.86
N LEU A 125 -18.80 1.81 -16.67
CA LEU A 125 -17.70 2.28 -15.80
C LEU A 125 -17.72 3.79 -15.42
N LYS A 126 -18.06 4.67 -16.38
CA LYS A 126 -18.41 6.08 -16.17
C LYS A 126 -19.45 6.36 -15.07
N ALA A 127 -20.59 5.70 -15.00
CA ALA A 127 -21.62 5.93 -13.99
C ALA A 127 -21.12 5.57 -12.58
N VAL A 128 -20.35 4.49 -12.45
CA VAL A 128 -19.76 4.09 -11.16
C VAL A 128 -18.67 5.04 -10.72
N ILE A 129 -17.77 5.41 -11.63
CA ILE A 129 -16.77 6.42 -11.32
C ILE A 129 -17.45 7.77 -11.01
N HIS A 130 -18.61 8.05 -11.62
CA HIS A 130 -19.34 9.29 -11.41
C HIS A 130 -19.90 9.29 -9.98
N THR A 131 -20.56 8.22 -9.56
CA THR A 131 -21.07 8.08 -8.19
C THR A 131 -19.96 8.08 -7.14
N LEU A 132 -18.80 7.49 -7.43
CA LEU A 132 -17.61 7.59 -6.56
C LEU A 132 -17.10 9.04 -6.45
N SER A 133 -17.13 9.78 -7.56
CA SER A 133 -16.66 11.17 -7.63
C SER A 133 -17.63 12.20 -7.03
N THR A 134 -18.95 11.98 -7.10
CA THR A 134 -19.96 13.02 -6.82
C THR A 134 -20.10 13.41 -5.36
N ASN A 135 -19.44 12.72 -4.43
CA ASN A 135 -19.57 13.00 -2.99
C ASN A 135 -18.25 13.18 -2.26
N ILE A 136 -17.17 13.53 -2.98
CA ILE A 136 -15.84 13.72 -2.38
C ILE A 136 -15.87 14.78 -1.27
N LYS A 137 -16.45 15.97 -1.54
CA LYS A 137 -16.48 17.07 -0.55
C LYS A 137 -17.26 16.71 0.72
N ALA A 138 -18.44 16.12 0.57
CA ALA A 138 -19.29 15.75 1.69
C ALA A 138 -18.65 14.64 2.55
N LYS A 139 -18.07 13.61 1.91
CA LYS A 139 -17.40 12.51 2.62
C LYS A 139 -16.07 12.94 3.24
N LEU A 140 -15.36 13.86 2.60
CA LEU A 140 -14.17 14.51 3.17
C LEU A 140 -14.54 15.29 4.45
N GLN A 141 -15.58 16.10 4.40
CA GLN A 141 -16.05 16.86 5.56
C GLN A 141 -16.51 15.93 6.70
N SER A 142 -17.24 14.85 6.39
CA SER A 142 -17.67 13.89 7.41
C SER A 142 -16.50 13.11 8.00
N GLY A 143 -15.55 12.65 7.17
CA GLY A 143 -14.36 11.92 7.62
C GLY A 143 -13.43 12.79 8.46
N LEU A 144 -13.19 14.04 8.06
CA LEU A 144 -12.42 15.01 8.84
C LEU A 144 -13.10 15.33 10.17
N LYS A 145 -14.43 15.47 10.19
CA LYS A 145 -15.20 15.70 11.43
C LYS A 145 -15.10 14.50 12.38
N MET A 146 -15.18 13.28 11.84
CA MET A 146 -15.01 12.04 12.59
C MET A 146 -13.62 11.96 13.22
N LEU A 147 -12.57 12.22 12.43
CA LEU A 147 -11.18 12.21 12.90
C LEU A 147 -10.92 13.30 13.93
N ARG A 148 -11.46 14.51 13.76
CA ARG A 148 -11.24 15.64 14.69
C ARG A 148 -11.76 15.35 16.11
N ASN A 149 -12.78 14.50 16.24
CA ASN A 149 -13.43 14.24 17.51
C ASN A 149 -12.86 13.03 18.27
N GLN A 150 -11.87 12.33 17.69
CA GLN A 150 -11.25 11.15 18.28
C GLN A 150 -9.86 11.46 18.82
N ASN A 151 -9.43 10.68 19.81
CA ASN A 151 -8.11 10.85 20.42
C ASN A 151 -7.04 10.25 19.50
N VAL A 152 -5.98 11.00 19.21
CA VAL A 152 -4.94 10.64 18.23
C VAL A 152 -4.18 9.35 18.63
N THR A 153 -4.15 9.04 19.92
CA THR A 153 -3.50 7.85 20.48
C THR A 153 -4.35 6.57 20.41
N SER A 154 -5.63 6.67 20.02
CA SER A 154 -6.51 5.52 19.92
C SER A 154 -6.21 4.71 18.65
N ILE A 155 -6.17 3.39 18.78
CA ILE A 155 -6.07 2.47 17.63
C ILE A 155 -7.24 2.69 16.67
N ALA A 156 -8.44 2.94 17.19
CA ALA A 156 -9.61 3.23 16.37
C ALA A 156 -9.42 4.49 15.52
N TYR A 157 -8.73 5.51 16.05
CA TYR A 157 -8.41 6.72 15.27
C TYR A 157 -7.46 6.39 14.12
N VAL A 158 -6.40 5.62 14.40
CA VAL A 158 -5.41 5.23 13.39
C VAL A 158 -6.06 4.42 12.26
N LEU A 159 -6.89 3.42 12.60
CA LEU A 159 -7.62 2.61 11.62
C LEU A 159 -8.55 3.47 10.76
N ASN A 160 -9.39 4.29 11.41
CA ASN A 160 -10.30 5.20 10.70
C ASN A 160 -9.54 6.19 9.80
N ALA A 161 -8.34 6.63 10.20
CA ALA A 161 -7.52 7.55 9.41
C ALA A 161 -6.91 6.85 8.19
N LEU A 162 -6.46 5.60 8.34
CA LEU A 162 -5.94 4.79 7.23
C LEU A 162 -7.04 4.47 6.21
N GLU A 163 -8.21 4.03 6.69
CA GLU A 163 -9.40 3.81 5.87
C GLU A 163 -9.81 5.08 5.12
N PHE A 164 -9.89 6.21 5.83
CA PHE A 164 -10.23 7.49 5.21
C PHE A 164 -9.23 7.90 4.13
N LYS A 165 -7.92 7.70 4.36
CA LYS A 165 -6.87 8.00 3.38
C LYS A 165 -7.02 7.14 2.13
N GLN A 166 -7.24 5.84 2.29
CA GLN A 166 -7.42 4.92 1.18
C GLN A 166 -8.67 5.28 0.36
N ASP A 167 -9.79 5.54 1.03
CA ASP A 167 -11.06 5.95 0.40
C ASP A 167 -10.89 7.25 -0.40
N LEU A 168 -10.16 8.22 0.15
CA LEU A 168 -9.89 9.49 -0.50
C LEU A 168 -9.03 9.31 -1.76
N LEU A 169 -7.96 8.52 -1.68
CA LEU A 169 -7.09 8.22 -2.83
C LEU A 169 -7.86 7.48 -3.93
N LEU A 170 -8.68 6.48 -3.57
CA LEU A 170 -9.50 5.74 -4.52
C LEU A 170 -10.45 6.68 -5.28
N ARG A 171 -11.15 7.56 -4.56
CA ARG A 171 -12.08 8.53 -5.17
C ARG A 171 -11.38 9.56 -6.04
N ASN A 172 -10.24 10.08 -5.59
CA ASN A 172 -9.45 11.03 -6.36
C ASN A 172 -8.89 10.38 -7.62
N LEU A 173 -8.41 9.14 -7.54
CA LEU A 173 -7.95 8.37 -8.69
C LEU A 173 -9.09 8.17 -9.70
N ALA A 174 -10.25 7.74 -9.22
CA ALA A 174 -11.44 7.56 -10.04
C ALA A 174 -11.83 8.87 -10.74
N ALA A 175 -11.93 9.98 -10.01
CA ALA A 175 -12.23 11.29 -10.58
C ALA A 175 -11.20 11.73 -11.65
N ARG A 176 -9.90 11.51 -11.39
CA ARG A 176 -8.81 11.87 -12.31
C ARG A 176 -8.86 11.05 -13.61
N LEU A 177 -9.09 9.75 -13.49
CA LEU A 177 -9.26 8.87 -14.65
C LEU A 177 -10.48 9.27 -15.48
N MET A 178 -11.59 9.65 -14.82
CA MET A 178 -12.78 10.03 -15.56
C MET A 178 -12.72 11.38 -16.23
N ASP A 179 -12.03 12.36 -15.64
CA ASP A 179 -11.77 13.63 -16.31
C ASP A 179 -10.95 13.41 -17.59
N LYS A 180 -9.90 12.58 -17.52
CA LYS A 180 -9.06 12.25 -18.67
C LYS A 180 -9.81 11.51 -19.78
N VAL A 181 -10.57 10.48 -19.43
CA VAL A 181 -11.30 9.66 -20.41
C VAL A 181 -12.56 10.35 -20.94
N SER A 182 -13.29 11.11 -20.10
CA SER A 182 -14.56 11.73 -20.49
C SER A 182 -14.41 13.16 -21.01
N SER A 183 -13.68 14.02 -20.30
CA SER A 183 -13.51 15.43 -20.67
C SER A 183 -12.45 15.58 -21.76
N LYS A 184 -11.28 14.97 -21.57
CA LYS A 184 -10.13 15.12 -22.47
C LYS A 184 -10.10 14.12 -23.63
N ARG A 185 -10.97 13.09 -23.60
CA ARG A 185 -11.05 12.01 -24.60
C ARG A 185 -9.69 11.36 -24.88
N GLU A 186 -8.85 11.25 -23.86
CA GLU A 186 -7.60 10.49 -23.94
C GLU A 186 -7.89 9.00 -24.08
N ASP A 187 -7.00 8.26 -24.75
CA ASP A 187 -7.07 6.81 -24.80
C ASP A 187 -6.99 6.23 -23.36
N PRO A 188 -7.82 5.23 -22.99
CA PRO A 188 -7.84 4.69 -21.63
C PRO A 188 -6.49 4.19 -21.13
N LEU A 189 -5.64 3.64 -22.01
CA LEU A 189 -4.30 3.19 -21.62
C LEU A 189 -3.36 4.37 -21.34
N SER A 190 -3.44 5.42 -22.16
CA SER A 190 -2.70 6.66 -21.92
C SER A 190 -3.14 7.34 -20.61
N ALA A 191 -4.45 7.42 -20.37
CA ALA A 191 -5.00 8.00 -19.15
C ALA A 191 -4.59 7.22 -17.89
N TRP A 192 -4.49 5.88 -18.01
CA TRP A 192 -3.98 5.01 -16.95
C TRP A 192 -2.50 5.24 -16.68
N ASN A 193 -1.67 5.26 -17.73
CA ASN A 193 -0.23 5.52 -17.63
C ASN A 193 0.05 6.86 -16.95
N ASP A 194 -0.74 7.89 -17.27
CA ASP A 194 -0.65 9.21 -16.66
C ASP A 194 -1.06 9.24 -15.18
N CYS A 195 -1.65 8.17 -14.64
CA CYS A 195 -2.11 8.07 -13.26
C CYS A 195 -1.39 6.99 -12.44
N LEU A 196 -0.33 6.38 -12.96
CA LEU A 196 0.40 5.30 -12.28
C LEU A 196 1.03 5.73 -10.95
N ASP A 197 1.43 7.00 -10.84
CA ASP A 197 1.89 7.62 -9.60
C ASP A 197 0.84 7.48 -8.48
N HIS A 198 -0.40 7.78 -8.83
CA HIS A 198 -1.53 7.75 -7.91
C HIS A 198 -1.98 6.32 -7.61
N VAL A 199 -1.93 5.43 -8.60
CA VAL A 199 -2.17 4.00 -8.40
C VAL A 199 -1.17 3.42 -7.40
N SER A 200 0.11 3.75 -7.54
CA SER A 200 1.16 3.29 -6.62
C SER A 200 0.91 3.81 -5.19
N ALA A 201 0.53 5.09 -5.04
CA ALA A 201 0.20 5.67 -3.74
C ALA A 201 -1.04 5.03 -3.09
N LEU A 202 -2.09 4.75 -3.89
CA LEU A 202 -3.27 4.01 -3.43
C LEU A 202 -2.89 2.59 -3.00
N SER A 203 -2.00 1.94 -3.76
CA SER A 203 -1.54 0.58 -3.45
C SER A 203 -0.84 0.51 -2.10
N LEU A 204 0.06 1.44 -1.83
CA LEU A 204 0.71 1.52 -0.53
C LEU A 204 -0.29 1.86 0.59
N ALA A 205 -1.26 2.73 0.33
CA ALA A 205 -2.28 3.09 1.33
C ALA A 205 -3.14 1.89 1.74
N TYR A 206 -3.47 0.98 0.83
CA TYR A 206 -4.17 -0.26 1.16
C TYR A 206 -3.31 -1.24 1.97
N VAL A 207 -2.01 -1.36 1.65
CA VAL A 207 -1.10 -2.23 2.41
C VAL A 207 -0.89 -1.72 3.83
N HIS A 208 -0.98 -0.41 4.04
CA HIS A 208 -0.87 0.20 5.36
C HIS A 208 -2.10 0.03 6.24
N GLN A 209 -3.27 -0.28 5.64
CA GLN A 209 -4.52 -0.52 6.35
C GLN A 209 -4.49 -1.90 7.01
#